data_AF-D5WPV4-F1
#
_entry.id   AF-D5WPV4-F1
#
_cell.length_a   1.000
_cell.length_b   1.000
_cell.length_c   1.000
_cell.angle_alpha   90.00
_cell.angle_beta   90.00
_cell.angle_gamma   90.00
#
_symmetry.space_group_name_H-M   'P 1'
#
loop_
_entity.id
_entity.type
_entity.pdbx_description
1 polymer ?
#
loop_
_entity_poly.entity_id
_entity_poly.type
_entity_poly.pdbx_seq_one_letter_code
_entity_poly.pdbx_strand_id
1 'polypeptide(L)'
;MITPEQTRDAIEIDRRDLLDVLKLRFGPVPETIRRAIEKVDDPDTLERLILVAANVPTRNLFVHELGEGTKAFRIVGETFNPIPAGEQGE
;
A
#
# COMPACT_ATOMS: atom_id res chain seq x y z
N MET A 1 -27.43 9.95 1.69
CA MET A 1 -26.59 10.37 2.83
C MET A 1 -25.98 9.10 3.38
N ILE A 2 -24.66 8.98 3.38
CA ILE A 2 -23.98 7.83 4.00
C ILE A 2 -24.00 8.06 5.51
N THR A 3 -24.45 7.08 6.30
CA THR A 3 -24.46 7.18 7.76
C THR A 3 -23.07 6.92 8.32
N PRO A 4 -22.72 7.45 9.51
CA PRO A 4 -21.43 7.16 10.16
C PRO A 4 -21.20 5.66 10.40
N GLU A 5 -22.26 4.87 10.52
CA GLU A 5 -22.18 3.40 10.62
C GLU A 5 -21.73 2.77 9.29
N GLN A 6 -22.24 3.25 8.14
CA GLN A 6 -21.83 2.78 6.81
C GLN A 6 -20.36 3.11 6.50
N THR A 7 -19.83 4.24 6.99
CA THR A 7 -18.41 4.59 6.82
C THR A 7 -17.49 3.64 7.59
N ARG A 8 -17.89 3.20 8.79
CA ARG A 8 -17.09 2.26 9.59
C ARG A 8 -17.06 0.87 8.94
N ASP A 9 -18.20 0.41 8.44
CA ASP A 9 -18.31 -0.86 7.72
C ASP A 9 -17.42 -0.86 6.47
N ALA A 10 -17.42 0.25 5.71
CA ALA A 10 -16.53 0.43 4.56
C ALA A 10 -15.04 0.35 4.93
N ILE A 11 -14.62 1.01 6.01
CA ILE A 11 -13.23 0.93 6.50
C ILE A 11 -12.83 -0.51 6.85
N GLU A 12 -13.72 -1.28 7.49
CA GLU A 12 -13.43 -2.68 7.82
C GLU A 12 -13.33 -3.56 6.57
N ILE A 13 -14.19 -3.32 5.58
CA ILE A 13 -14.15 -4.00 4.28
C ILE A 13 -12.83 -3.67 3.57
N ASP A 14 -12.44 -2.40 3.47
CA ASP A 14 -11.22 -1.98 2.77
C ASP A 14 -9.95 -2.52 3.44
N ARG A 15 -9.90 -2.56 4.77
CA ARG A 15 -8.81 -3.21 5.52
C ARG A 15 -8.70 -4.68 5.15
N ARG A 16 -9.84 -5.37 5.05
CA ARG A 16 -9.87 -6.78 4.70
C ARG A 16 -9.43 -7.02 3.27
N ASP A 17 -9.94 -6.23 2.33
CA ASP A 17 -9.56 -6.30 0.92
C ASP A 17 -8.06 -6.05 0.73
N LEU A 18 -7.50 -5.05 1.42
CA LEU A 18 -6.06 -4.80 1.41
C LEU A 18 -5.26 -6.03 1.89
N LEU A 19 -5.66 -6.64 3.00
CA LEU A 19 -5.00 -7.82 3.53
C LEU A 19 -5.10 -9.02 2.58
N ASP A 20 -6.25 -9.21 1.94
CA ASP A 20 -6.47 -10.28 0.98
C ASP A 20 -5.64 -10.06 -0.30
N VAL A 21 -5.54 -8.83 -0.82
CA VAL A 21 -4.64 -8.49 -1.94
C VAL A 21 -3.18 -8.79 -1.59
N LEU A 22 -2.71 -8.35 -0.42
CA LEU A 22 -1.34 -8.62 0.04
C LEU A 22 -1.08 -10.11 0.20
N LYS A 23 -2.08 -10.86 0.69
CA LYS A 23 -2.00 -12.32 0.84
C LYS A 23 -1.91 -13.01 -0.50
N LEU A 24 -2.71 -12.60 -1.47
CA LEU A 24 -2.73 -13.16 -2.82
C LEU A 24 -1.42 -12.90 -3.57
N ARG A 25 -0.87 -11.69 -3.48
CA ARG A 25 0.35 -11.31 -4.22
C ARG A 25 1.65 -11.77 -3.57
N PHE A 26 1.74 -11.67 -2.24
CA PHE A 26 2.99 -11.86 -1.52
C PHE A 26 2.96 -13.05 -0.55
N GLY A 27 1.85 -13.80 -0.48
CA GLY A 27 1.67 -14.88 0.49
C GLY A 27 1.34 -14.36 1.90
N PRO A 28 1.47 -15.17 2.96
CA PRO A 28 0.98 -14.84 4.30
C PRO A 28 1.50 -13.49 4.81
N VAL A 29 0.57 -12.64 5.26
CA VAL A 29 0.85 -11.28 5.75
C VAL A 29 1.33 -11.33 7.20
N PRO A 30 2.52 -10.80 7.53
CA PRO A 30 3.03 -10.72 8.89
C PRO A 30 2.11 -9.94 9.82
N GLU A 31 2.04 -10.35 11.09
CA GLU A 31 1.19 -9.69 12.09
C GLU A 31 1.52 -8.20 12.26
N THR A 32 2.80 -7.81 12.13
CA THR A 32 3.22 -6.40 12.21
C THR A 32 2.55 -5.54 11.14
N ILE A 33 2.45 -6.05 9.90
CA ILE A 33 1.82 -5.35 8.78
C ILE A 33 0.31 -5.31 8.98
N ARG A 34 -0.29 -6.43 9.42
CA ARG A 34 -1.72 -6.49 9.74
C ARG A 34 -2.10 -5.43 10.78
N ARG A 35 -1.37 -5.37 11.89
CA ARG A 35 -1.61 -4.38 12.96
C ARG A 35 -1.40 -2.94 12.52
N ALA A 36 -0.52 -2.70 11.55
CA ALA A 36 -0.32 -1.37 10.99
C ALA A 36 -1.53 -0.95 10.14
N ILE A 37 -2.06 -1.85 9.30
CA ILE A 37 -3.27 -1.63 8.49
C ILE A 37 -4.51 -1.43 9.38
N GLU A 38 -4.65 -2.23 10.45
CA GLU A 38 -5.77 -2.11 11.40
C GLU A 38 -5.82 -0.75 12.12
N LYS A 39 -4.71 0.00 12.15
CA LYS A 39 -4.63 1.34 12.73
C LYS A 39 -4.95 2.46 11.74
N VAL A 40 -5.20 2.14 10.47
CA VAL A 40 -5.55 3.13 9.45
C VAL A 40 -7.07 3.30 9.46
N ASP A 41 -7.56 4.39 10.03
CA ASP A 41 -8.99 4.75 10.10
C ASP A 41 -9.43 5.72 9.00
N ASP A 42 -8.52 6.09 8.11
CA ASP A 42 -8.78 6.98 6.98
C ASP A 42 -9.12 6.16 5.72
N PRO A 43 -10.35 6.28 5.16
CA PRO A 43 -10.79 5.47 4.03
C PRO A 43 -10.00 5.78 2.75
N ASP A 44 -9.68 7.05 2.47
CA ASP A 44 -8.87 7.45 1.33
C ASP A 44 -7.46 6.83 1.37
N THR A 45 -6.86 6.76 2.56
CA THR A 45 -5.57 6.10 2.77
C THR A 45 -5.66 4.59 2.51
N LEU A 46 -6.74 3.93 2.94
CA LEU A 46 -6.94 2.51 2.68
C LEU A 46 -7.13 2.22 1.19
N GLU A 47 -7.98 2.97 0.50
CA GLU A 47 -8.18 2.84 -0.95
C GLU A 47 -6.86 2.99 -1.71
N ARG A 48 -6.06 4.00 -1.35
CA ARG A 48 -4.72 4.18 -1.92
C ARG A 48 -3.81 2.98 -1.65
N LEU A 49 -3.77 2.47 -0.41
CA LEU A 49 -2.94 1.33 -0.06
C LEU A 49 -3.34 0.06 -0.83
N ILE A 50 -4.63 -0.13 -1.12
CA ILE A 50 -5.11 -1.22 -2.00
C ILE A 50 -4.50 -1.10 -3.39
N LEU A 51 -4.54 0.10 -3.98
CA LEU A 51 -3.93 0.36 -5.30
C LEU A 51 -2.41 0.14 -5.27
N VAL A 52 -1.72 0.62 -4.24
CA VAL A 52 -0.27 0.41 -4.07
C VAL A 52 0.03 -1.09 -3.95
N ALA A 53 -0.69 -1.81 -3.08
CA ALA A 53 -0.52 -3.25 -2.89
C ALA A 53 -0.71 -4.03 -4.19
N ALA A 54 -1.60 -3.59 -5.09
CA ALA A 54 -1.84 -4.19 -6.39
C ALA A 54 -0.75 -3.89 -7.44
N ASN A 55 0.01 -2.80 -7.29
CA ASN A 55 0.95 -2.33 -8.32
C ASN A 55 2.44 -2.50 -7.96
N VAL A 56 2.81 -2.50 -6.67
CA VAL A 56 4.21 -2.62 -6.27
C VAL A 56 4.79 -4.00 -6.60
N PRO A 57 6.06 -4.10 -7.02
CA PRO A 57 6.67 -5.38 -7.40
C PRO A 57 7.04 -6.26 -6.20
N THR A 58 7.22 -5.68 -5.01
CA THR A 58 7.63 -6.42 -3.80
C THR A 58 6.90 -5.93 -2.56
N ARG A 59 6.76 -6.84 -1.58
CA ARG A 59 6.23 -6.51 -0.25
C ARG A 59 7.04 -5.44 0.47
N ASN A 60 8.36 -5.43 0.30
CA ASN A 60 9.20 -4.44 0.99
C ASN A 60 8.84 -3.02 0.55
N LEU A 61 8.61 -2.80 -0.75
CA LEU A 61 8.18 -1.51 -1.26
C LEU A 61 6.79 -1.11 -0.73
N PHE A 62 5.86 -2.07 -0.60
CA PHE A 62 4.58 -1.81 0.06
C PHE A 62 4.76 -1.31 1.50
N VAL A 63 5.66 -1.95 2.28
CA VAL A 63 5.90 -1.56 3.68
C VAL A 63 6.49 -0.15 3.78
N HIS A 64 7.34 0.25 2.83
CA HIS A 64 7.82 1.62 2.73
C HIS A 64 6.65 2.60 2.53
N GLU A 65 5.76 2.33 1.57
CA GLU A 65 4.58 3.17 1.32
C GLU A 65 3.62 3.23 2.52
N LEU A 66 3.45 2.10 3.23
CA LEU A 66 2.64 2.02 4.45
C LEU A 66 3.21 2.88 5.59
N GLY A 67 4.54 2.96 5.72
CA GLY A 67 5.23 3.76 6.73
C GLY A 67 5.29 5.25 6.41
N GLU A 68 5.38 5.61 5.13
CA GLU A 68 5.42 7.01 4.64
C GLU A 68 4.05 7.70 4.62
N GLY A 69 3.01 7.01 5.12
CA GLY A 69 1.57 7.22 4.96
C GLY A 69 0.95 8.58 5.27
N THR A 70 1.70 9.69 5.28
CA THR A 70 1.17 11.06 5.22
C THR A 70 2.07 12.08 4.50
N LYS A 71 3.31 11.75 4.10
CA LYS A 71 4.28 12.77 3.60
C LYS A 71 4.97 12.49 2.27
N ALA A 72 5.21 11.25 1.88
CA ALA A 72 5.89 10.98 0.61
C ALA A 72 4.92 10.45 -0.44
N PHE A 73 4.53 11.36 -1.33
CA PHE A 73 3.94 11.01 -2.62
C PHE A 73 5.08 10.99 -3.64
N ARG A 74 5.46 9.80 -4.11
CA ARG A 74 6.10 9.68 -5.43
C ARG A 74 5.27 8.66 -6.20
N ILE A 75 4.50 9.15 -7.16
CA ILE A 75 3.63 8.35 -8.01
C ILE A 75 4.48 7.20 -8.57
N VAL A 76 4.05 5.98 -8.31
CA VAL A 76 4.76 4.71 -8.58
C VAL A 76 4.75 4.37 -10.08
N GLY A 77 4.97 5.38 -10.94
CA GLY A 77 5.16 5.26 -12.38
C GLY A 77 6.61 5.44 -12.82
N GLU A 78 7.49 6.00 -11.99
CA GLU A 78 8.88 6.31 -12.37
C GLU A 78 9.90 5.22 -12.00
N THR A 79 9.49 4.12 -11.35
CA THR A 79 10.38 2.96 -11.12
C THR A 79 10.28 1.94 -12.27
N PHE A 80 10.04 2.44 -13.49
CA PHE A 80 10.38 1.70 -14.69
C PHE A 80 11.88 1.89 -14.92
N ASN A 81 12.69 0.89 -14.60
CA ASN A 81 14.13 0.92 -14.88
C ASN A 81 14.42 0.15 -16.17
N PRO A 82 14.89 0.82 -17.24
CA PRO A 82 15.63 0.13 -18.28
C PRO A 82 17.09 0.62 -18.29
N ILE A 83 17.95 -0.23 -17.70
CA ILE A 83 19.41 -0.37 -17.93
C ILE A 83 20.34 0.65 -17.23
N PRO A 84 21.30 0.19 -16.38
CA PRO A 84 22.48 0.99 -16.06
C PRO A 84 23.41 0.97 -17.28
N ALA A 85 23.32 1.98 -18.14
CA ALA A 85 24.44 2.27 -19.04
C ALA A 85 25.56 2.84 -18.16
N GLY A 86 26.62 2.07 -17.97
CA GLY A 86 27.79 2.48 -17.24
C GLY A 86 28.56 3.61 -17.93
N GLU A 87 29.65 4.02 -17.27
CA GLU A 87 30.81 4.74 -17.84
C GLU A 87 30.55 6.22 -18.17
N GLN A 88 31.36 7.23 -17.78
CA GLN A 88 32.73 7.40 -17.26
C GLN A 88 32.74 8.78 -16.51
N GLY A 89 33.68 9.04 -15.58
CA GLY A 89 34.77 10.04 -15.74
C GLY A 89 34.26 11.49 -15.87
N GLU A 90 34.65 12.50 -15.08
CA GLU A 90 35.94 12.87 -14.46
C GLU A 90 35.69 13.82 -13.27
#